data_AF-A0A7C5NPH5-F1
#
_entry.id   AF-A0A7C5NPH5-F1
#
_cell.length_a   1.000
_cell.length_b   1.000
_cell.length_c   1.000
_cell.angle_alpha   90.00
_cell.angle_beta   90.00
_cell.angle_gamma   90.00
#
_symmetry.space_group_name_H-M   'P 1'
#
loop_
_entity.id
_entity.type
_entity.pdbx_description
1 polymer ?
#
loop_
_entity_poly.entity_id
_entity_poly.type
_entity_poly.pdbx_seq_one_letter_code
_entity_poly.pdbx_strand_id
1 'polypeptide(L)'
;MNTFDGQHPDFGELDAFRTGEADESTSLHIQSCERCRGIVESLSMTAEMLSSPVGDIPDRADLAVMSIIRERAAAAERPRSRVLVYIRRGAVAAAAMVVLGLGVWLYPGLDKSSENPSAGPAAITAIHEADIDGDGRVDVVDAYLLARKVKSGS
;
A
#
# COMPACT_ATOMS: atom_id res chain seq x y z
N MET A 1 16.21 -20.88 -46.99
CA MET A 1 15.15 -19.90 -46.70
C MET A 1 15.37 -19.32 -45.32
N ASN A 2 15.68 -18.03 -45.24
CA ASN A 2 15.00 -17.05 -44.38
C ASN A 2 15.69 -15.71 -44.62
N THR A 3 15.07 -14.94 -45.50
CA THR A 3 15.31 -13.52 -45.74
C THR A 3 14.77 -12.75 -44.54
N PHE A 4 15.56 -12.63 -43.48
CA PHE A 4 15.44 -11.47 -42.62
C PHE A 4 15.99 -10.31 -43.44
N ASP A 5 15.13 -9.35 -43.79
CA ASP A 5 15.51 -8.12 -44.46
C ASP A 5 16.77 -7.54 -43.80
N GLY A 6 17.65 -6.91 -44.58
CA GLY A 6 18.98 -6.43 -44.18
C GLY A 6 19.02 -5.37 -43.05
N GLN A 7 17.96 -5.27 -42.25
CA GLN A 7 17.87 -4.50 -41.03
C GLN A 7 18.34 -5.36 -39.85
N HIS A 8 19.54 -5.06 -39.35
CA HIS A 8 20.01 -5.62 -38.08
C HIS A 8 19.37 -4.86 -36.90
N PRO A 9 19.11 -5.54 -35.77
CA PRO A 9 18.74 -4.89 -34.53
C PRO A 9 19.75 -3.81 -34.14
N ASP A 10 19.27 -2.74 -33.53
CA ASP A 10 20.15 -1.68 -33.06
C ASP A 10 20.94 -2.09 -31.80
N PHE A 11 21.90 -1.27 -31.37
CA PHE A 11 22.71 -1.60 -30.20
C PHE A 11 21.90 -1.69 -28.90
N GLY A 12 20.80 -0.96 -28.78
CA GLY A 12 19.92 -1.02 -27.62
C GLY A 12 19.16 -2.34 -27.56
N GLU A 13 18.66 -2.82 -28.69
CA GLU A 13 17.99 -4.12 -28.82
C GLU A 13 18.97 -5.28 -28.57
N LEU A 14 20.22 -5.17 -29.04
CA LEU A 14 21.27 -6.15 -28.75
C LEU A 14 21.68 -6.15 -27.27
N ASP A 15 21.73 -4.99 -26.62
CA ASP A 15 22.01 -4.91 -25.17
C ASP A 15 20.82 -5.43 -24.34
N ALA A 16 19.58 -5.14 -24.77
CA ALA A 16 18.38 -5.72 -24.17
C ALA A 16 18.40 -7.25 -24.26
N PHE A 17 18.90 -7.83 -25.36
CA PHE A 17 19.08 -9.27 -25.46
C PHE A 17 20.12 -9.78 -24.45
N ARG A 18 21.23 -9.07 -24.28
CA ARG A 18 22.27 -9.39 -23.29
C ARG A 18 21.75 -9.33 -21.85
N THR A 19 20.86 -8.40 -21.52
CA THR A 19 20.26 -8.26 -20.17
C THR A 19 19.04 -9.17 -19.94
N GLY A 20 18.54 -9.85 -20.98
CA GLY A 20 17.36 -10.71 -20.90
C GLY A 20 16.03 -9.96 -21.05
N GLU A 21 16.07 -8.72 -21.55
CA GLU A 21 14.93 -7.81 -21.74
C GLU A 21 14.48 -7.69 -23.21
N ALA A 22 15.14 -8.40 -24.14
CA ALA A 22 14.76 -8.36 -25.56
C ALA A 22 13.38 -8.97 -25.84
N ASP A 23 12.75 -8.46 -26.89
CA ASP A 23 11.56 -9.05 -27.48
C ASP A 23 11.88 -10.37 -28.21
N GLU A 24 10.83 -11.14 -28.49
CA GLU A 24 10.94 -12.47 -29.11
C GLU A 24 11.52 -12.39 -30.53
N SER A 25 11.19 -11.35 -31.30
CA SER A 25 11.63 -11.21 -32.69
C SER A 25 13.12 -10.91 -32.79
N THR A 26 13.64 -10.03 -31.94
CA THR A 26 15.08 -9.77 -31.78
C THR A 26 15.83 -11.02 -31.34
N SER A 27 15.28 -11.76 -30.37
CA SER A 27 15.88 -13.00 -29.87
C SER A 27 16.02 -14.05 -30.97
N LEU A 28 15.00 -14.22 -31.80
CA LEU A 28 15.02 -15.13 -32.96
C LEU A 28 16.01 -14.66 -34.03
N HIS A 29 16.07 -13.36 -34.32
CA HIS A 29 17.04 -12.81 -35.25
C HIS A 29 18.48 -13.11 -34.80
N ILE A 30 18.81 -12.79 -33.54
CA ILE A 30 20.16 -13.01 -32.98
C ILE A 30 20.53 -14.50 -33.04
N GLN A 31 19.63 -15.41 -32.67
CA GLN A 31 19.90 -16.85 -32.78
C GLN A 31 20.25 -17.27 -34.22
N SER A 32 19.63 -16.66 -35.23
CA SER A 32 19.86 -16.97 -36.65
C SER A 32 21.03 -16.19 -37.28
N CYS A 33 21.42 -15.04 -36.72
CA CYS A 33 22.39 -14.12 -37.32
C CYS A 33 23.75 -14.16 -36.61
N GLU A 34 24.78 -14.68 -37.29
CA GLU A 34 26.15 -14.77 -36.74
C GLU A 34 26.75 -13.40 -36.40
N ARG A 35 26.50 -12.39 -37.24
CA ARG A 35 26.98 -11.02 -37.00
C ARG A 35 26.43 -10.44 -35.70
N CYS A 36 25.12 -10.56 -35.47
CA CYS A 36 24.49 -10.06 -34.25
C CYS A 36 24.98 -10.83 -33.02
N ARG A 37 25.19 -12.15 -33.12
CA ARG A 37 25.80 -12.94 -32.03
C ARG A 37 27.20 -12.44 -31.67
N GLY A 38 28.06 -12.19 -32.67
CA GLY A 38 29.40 -11.65 -32.43
C GLY A 38 29.38 -10.28 -31.75
N ILE A 39 28.41 -9.42 -32.09
CA ILE A 39 28.26 -8.12 -31.43
C ILE A 39 27.82 -8.29 -29.97
N VAL A 40 26.80 -9.11 -29.70
CA VAL A 40 26.35 -9.42 -28.31
C VAL A 40 27.49 -9.99 -27.47
N GLU A 41 28.31 -10.87 -28.04
CA GLU A 41 29.48 -11.42 -27.35
C GLU A 41 30.51 -10.32 -27.03
N SER A 42 30.78 -9.41 -27.98
CA SER A 42 31.66 -8.26 -27.71
C SER A 42 31.10 -7.34 -26.62
N LEU A 43 29.79 -7.08 -26.62
CA LEU A 43 29.12 -6.30 -25.58
C LEU A 43 29.25 -6.97 -24.22
N SER A 44 29.09 -8.30 -24.18
CA SER A 44 29.25 -9.11 -22.97
C SER A 44 30.67 -9.03 -22.41
N MET A 45 31.70 -9.14 -23.27
CA MET A 45 33.09 -8.97 -22.86
C MET A 45 33.35 -7.56 -22.32
N THR A 46 32.84 -6.52 -22.98
CA THR A 46 33.01 -5.14 -22.50
C THR A 46 32.28 -4.90 -21.19
N ALA A 47 31.08 -5.46 -21.01
CA ALA A 47 30.31 -5.36 -19.78
C ALA A 47 31.04 -6.04 -18.62
N GLU A 48 31.63 -7.21 -18.86
CA GLU A 48 32.44 -7.92 -17.86
C GLU A 48 33.69 -7.11 -17.48
N MET A 49 34.40 -6.55 -18.46
CA MET A 49 35.57 -5.69 -18.21
C MET A 49 35.22 -4.43 -17.40
N LEU A 50 34.01 -3.89 -17.59
CA LEU A 50 33.51 -2.73 -16.85
C LEU A 50 32.86 -3.13 -15.53
N SER A 51 32.50 -4.40 -15.36
CA SER A 51 31.94 -4.91 -14.13
C SER A 51 33.02 -4.87 -13.06
N SER A 52 32.85 -3.97 -12.10
CA SER A 52 33.64 -4.01 -10.88
C SER A 52 32.95 -5.02 -9.96
N PRO A 53 33.69 -5.93 -9.30
CA PRO A 53 33.08 -6.75 -8.27
C PRO A 53 32.42 -5.83 -7.27
N VAL A 54 31.11 -6.00 -7.06
CA VAL A 54 30.39 -5.33 -5.99
C VAL A 54 31.00 -5.89 -4.71
N GLY A 55 31.91 -5.12 -4.12
CA GLY A 55 32.49 -5.48 -2.83
C GLY A 55 31.42 -5.53 -1.75
N ASP A 56 31.75 -6.14 -0.62
CA ASP A 56 30.81 -6.26 0.50
C ASP A 56 30.26 -4.88 0.87
N ILE A 57 28.93 -4.77 0.89
CA ILE A 57 28.24 -3.57 1.33
C ILE A 57 28.50 -3.43 2.84
N PRO A 58 29.08 -2.32 3.32
CA PRO A 58 29.43 -2.20 4.73
C PRO A 58 28.17 -2.08 5.59
N ASP A 59 28.15 -2.74 6.76
CA ASP A 59 27.01 -2.78 7.69
C ASP A 59 26.42 -1.39 8.01
N ARG A 60 27.26 -0.35 8.02
CA ARG A 60 26.81 1.03 8.25
C ARG A 60 25.79 1.52 7.20
N ALA A 61 25.91 1.07 5.95
CA ALA A 61 25.01 1.43 4.86
C ALA A 61 23.65 0.77 5.08
N ASP A 62 23.64 -0.53 5.40
CA ASP A 62 22.42 -1.26 5.73
C ASP A 62 21.72 -0.69 6.96
N LEU A 63 22.47 -0.37 8.01
CA LEU A 63 21.92 0.29 9.20
C LEU A 63 21.34 1.67 8.89
N ALA A 64 21.97 2.43 7.99
CA ALA A 64 21.45 3.73 7.53
C ALA A 64 20.17 3.57 6.70
N VAL A 65 20.10 2.59 5.81
CA VAL A 65 18.87 2.30 5.05
C VAL A 65 17.75 1.86 5.99
N MET A 66 18.06 0.98 6.95
CA MET A 66 17.08 0.49 7.92
C MET A 66 16.56 1.59 8.85
N SER A 67 17.38 2.58 9.22
CA SER A 67 16.90 3.70 10.02
C SER A 67 15.90 4.56 9.25
N ILE A 68 16.17 4.82 7.96
CA ILE A 68 15.26 5.55 7.07
C ILE A 68 13.94 4.78 6.90
N ILE A 69 14.00 3.46 6.71
CA ILE A 69 12.80 2.61 6.59
C ILE A 69 11.96 2.69 7.87
N ARG A 70 12.59 2.53 9.05
CA ARG A 70 11.90 2.60 10.34
C ARG A 70 11.25 3.97 10.58
N GLU A 71 11.95 5.05 10.24
CA GLU A 71 11.41 6.39 10.37
C GLU A 71 10.18 6.60 9.48
N ARG A 72 10.24 6.15 8.21
CA ARG A 72 9.10 6.23 7.28
C ARG A 72 7.93 5.38 7.74
N ALA A 73 8.18 4.16 8.24
CA ALA A 73 7.14 3.31 8.81
C ALA A 73 6.47 3.97 10.02
N ALA A 74 7.26 4.50 10.96
CA ALA A 74 6.75 5.19 12.13
C ALA A 74 5.97 6.46 11.78
N ALA A 75 6.36 7.18 10.73
CA ALA A 75 5.63 8.34 10.23
C ALA A 75 4.27 7.94 9.62
N ALA A 76 4.21 6.83 8.89
CA ALA A 76 2.98 6.30 8.31
C ALA A 76 1.97 5.88 9.39
N GLU A 77 2.42 5.37 10.54
CA GLU A 77 1.56 4.93 11.64
C GLU A 77 0.97 6.08 12.49
N ARG A 78 1.47 7.32 12.36
CA ARG A 78 1.35 8.33 13.43
C ARG A 78 0.06 9.17 13.59
N PRO A 79 -0.99 9.18 12.72
CA PRO A 79 -2.15 10.03 13.02
C PRO A 79 -3.49 9.33 13.29
N ARG A 80 -3.61 8.00 13.35
CA ARG A 80 -4.95 7.38 13.50
C ARG A 80 -5.38 7.15 14.96
N SER A 81 -4.45 6.83 15.86
CA SER A 81 -4.78 6.47 17.24
C SER A 81 -5.02 7.67 18.16
N ARG A 82 -4.33 8.80 17.96
CA ARG A 82 -4.51 10.00 18.80
C ARG A 82 -5.89 10.63 18.61
N VAL A 83 -6.36 10.74 17.37
CA VAL A 83 -7.70 11.26 17.05
C VAL A 83 -8.78 10.42 17.72
N LEU A 84 -8.63 9.09 17.70
CA LEU A 84 -9.51 8.14 18.40
C LEU A 84 -9.57 8.35 19.91
N VAL A 85 -8.42 8.60 20.56
CA VAL A 85 -8.37 8.88 22.00
C VAL A 85 -9.10 10.18 22.32
N TYR A 86 -8.96 11.22 21.49
CA TYR A 86 -9.71 12.47 21.67
C TYR A 86 -11.22 12.28 21.44
N ILE A 87 -11.62 11.52 20.41
CA ILE A 87 -13.03 11.19 20.16
C ILE A 87 -13.61 10.38 21.32
N ARG A 88 -12.90 9.37 21.82
CA ARG A 88 -13.35 8.52 22.94
C ARG A 88 -13.48 9.33 24.24
N ARG A 89 -12.56 10.25 24.52
CA ARG A 89 -12.67 11.18 25.65
C ARG A 89 -13.84 12.16 25.49
N GLY A 90 -14.06 12.68 24.28
CA GLY A 90 -15.23 13.51 23.97
C GLY A 90 -16.56 12.75 24.13
N ALA A 91 -16.61 11.49 23.70
CA ALA A 91 -17.78 10.63 23.82
C ALA A 91 -18.13 10.30 25.28
N VAL A 92 -17.13 10.07 26.14
CA VAL A 92 -17.38 9.86 27.59
C VAL A 92 -17.93 11.14 28.24
N ALA A 93 -17.44 12.32 27.86
CA ALA A 93 -18.01 13.58 28.32
C ALA A 93 -19.47 13.75 27.85
N ALA A 94 -19.78 13.39 26.61
CA ALA A 94 -21.15 13.43 26.09
C ALA A 94 -22.08 12.44 26.81
N ALA A 95 -21.63 11.23 27.12
CA ALA A 95 -22.41 10.23 27.86
C ALA A 95 -22.71 10.67 29.30
N ALA A 96 -21.76 11.33 29.98
CA ALA A 96 -21.99 11.92 31.30
C ALA A 96 -23.09 13.00 31.24
N MET A 97 -23.11 13.81 30.18
CA MET A 97 -24.15 14.81 29.95
C MET A 97 -25.52 14.17 29.70
N VAL A 98 -25.60 13.01 29.05
CA VAL A 98 -26.86 12.26 28.85
C VAL A 98 -27.41 11.73 30.17
N VAL A 99 -26.56 11.15 31.04
CA VAL A 99 -26.98 10.66 32.36
C VAL A 99 -27.45 11.80 33.25
N LEU A 100 -26.74 12.93 33.24
CA LEU A 100 -27.15 14.13 33.95
C LEU A 100 -28.48 14.69 33.41
N GLY A 101 -28.68 14.69 32.10
CA GLY A 101 -29.94 15.10 31.47
C GLY A 101 -31.12 14.18 31.80
N LEU A 102 -30.92 12.87 31.80
CA LEU A 102 -31.93 11.87 32.18
C LEU A 102 -32.30 11.97 33.67
N GLY A 103 -31.31 12.24 34.52
CA GLY A 103 -31.52 12.50 35.95
C GLY A 103 -32.37 13.75 36.19
N VAL A 104 -32.14 14.83 35.43
CA VAL A 104 -32.96 16.06 35.50
C VAL A 104 -34.39 15.81 35.00
N TRP A 105 -34.60 14.90 34.04
CA TRP A 105 -35.92 14.57 33.51
C TRP A 105 -36.77 13.70 34.45
N LEU A 106 -36.16 12.70 35.10
CA LEU A 106 -36.85 11.88 36.10
C LEU A 106 -37.13 12.63 37.41
N TYR A 107 -36.37 13.70 37.69
CA TYR A 107 -36.48 14.48 38.92
C TYR A 107 -36.64 15.98 38.59
N PRO A 108 -37.84 16.43 38.20
CA PRO A 108 -38.08 17.82 37.83
C PRO A 108 -38.16 18.69 39.09
N GLY A 109 -37.01 19.12 39.57
CA GLY A 109 -36.85 20.10 40.65
C GLY A 109 -35.52 20.85 40.62
N LEU A 110 -34.76 20.77 39.53
CA LEU A 110 -33.49 21.47 39.35
C LEU A 110 -33.42 22.07 37.95
N ASP A 111 -33.78 23.34 37.89
CA ASP A 111 -33.95 24.16 36.69
C ASP A 111 -32.62 24.82 36.24
N LYS A 112 -32.30 24.69 34.93
CA LYS A 112 -32.16 25.81 33.95
C LYS A 112 -31.38 25.42 32.68
N SER A 113 -32.09 25.59 31.55
CA SER A 113 -31.70 26.01 30.20
C SER A 113 -30.40 25.54 29.53
N SER A 114 -30.55 24.80 28.42
CA SER A 114 -29.85 25.09 27.16
C SER A 114 -30.62 24.52 25.96
N GLU A 115 -30.90 25.36 24.97
CA GLU A 115 -31.33 24.92 23.63
C GLU A 115 -30.14 24.35 22.85
N ASN A 116 -30.36 23.27 22.09
CA ASN A 116 -29.80 23.05 20.75
C ASN A 116 -30.54 21.92 20.01
N PRO A 117 -30.60 21.94 18.66
CA PRO A 117 -31.42 21.03 17.87
C PRO A 117 -30.72 19.71 17.50
N SER A 118 -31.57 18.76 17.10
CA SER A 118 -31.44 17.30 17.02
C SER A 118 -30.63 16.70 15.85
N ALA A 119 -30.05 15.51 16.09
CA ALA A 119 -29.76 14.49 15.06
C ALA A 119 -29.98 13.07 15.64
N GLY A 120 -30.75 12.22 14.93
CA GLY A 120 -31.40 11.01 15.47
C GLY A 120 -30.64 9.66 15.34
N PRO A 121 -31.20 8.58 15.91
CA PRO A 121 -30.51 7.31 16.23
C PRO A 121 -30.26 6.33 15.06
N ALA A 122 -30.76 6.60 13.86
CA ALA A 122 -30.67 5.64 12.73
C ALA A 122 -29.24 5.47 12.15
N ALA A 123 -28.36 6.45 12.36
CA ALA A 123 -26.99 6.42 11.83
C ALA A 123 -26.05 5.48 12.60
N ILE A 124 -26.37 5.17 13.86
CA ILE A 124 -25.48 4.37 14.73
C ILE A 124 -25.65 2.87 14.41
N THR A 125 -26.86 2.41 14.12
CA THR A 125 -27.14 1.01 13.82
C THR A 125 -26.53 0.55 12.49
N ALA A 126 -26.55 1.41 11.47
CA ALA A 126 -25.99 1.09 10.15
C ALA A 126 -24.46 0.93 10.15
N ILE A 127 -23.75 1.58 11.08
CA ILE A 127 -22.30 1.43 11.23
C ILE A 127 -21.96 0.08 11.87
N HIS A 128 -22.77 -0.39 12.82
CA HIS A 128 -22.56 -1.66 13.53
C HIS A 128 -22.86 -2.91 12.65
N GLU A 129 -23.69 -2.79 11.62
CA GLU A 129 -23.96 -3.89 10.69
C GLU A 129 -22.89 -4.05 9.60
N ALA A 130 -22.15 -2.98 9.30
CA ALA A 130 -21.10 -2.96 8.27
C ALA A 130 -19.69 -3.23 8.82
N ASP A 131 -19.51 -3.10 10.13
CA ASP A 131 -18.31 -3.48 10.89
C ASP A 131 -18.35 -4.99 11.14
N ILE A 132 -17.57 -5.74 10.38
CA ILE A 132 -17.59 -7.21 10.39
C ILE A 132 -16.60 -7.75 11.41
N ASP A 133 -15.49 -7.05 11.66
CA ASP A 133 -14.47 -7.47 12.63
C ASP A 133 -14.70 -6.96 14.06
N GLY A 134 -15.66 -6.05 14.25
CA GLY A 134 -16.13 -5.55 15.54
C GLY A 134 -15.22 -4.50 16.16
N ASP A 135 -14.39 -3.82 15.37
CA ASP A 135 -13.47 -2.79 15.85
C ASP A 135 -14.12 -1.39 16.03
N GLY A 136 -15.40 -1.29 15.68
CA GLY A 136 -16.24 -0.10 15.72
C GLY A 136 -16.11 0.79 14.48
N ARG A 137 -15.55 0.29 13.38
CA ARG A 137 -15.30 1.03 12.13
C ARG A 137 -15.71 0.21 10.92
N VAL A 138 -15.79 0.89 9.78
CA VAL A 138 -15.88 0.26 8.47
C VAL A 138 -14.59 0.61 7.73
N ASP A 139 -13.76 -0.37 7.43
CA ASP A 139 -12.51 -0.18 6.72
C ASP A 139 -12.25 -1.22 5.61
N VAL A 140 -11.02 -1.24 5.09
CA VAL A 140 -10.64 -2.13 3.97
C VAL A 140 -10.63 -3.60 4.41
N VAL A 141 -10.38 -3.87 5.70
CA VAL A 141 -10.43 -5.21 6.28
C VAL A 141 -11.87 -5.71 6.27
N ASP A 142 -12.84 -4.88 6.64
CA ASP A 142 -14.27 -5.23 6.52
C ASP A 142 -14.68 -5.54 5.09
N ALA A 143 -14.25 -4.71 4.13
CA ALA A 143 -14.52 -4.95 2.71
C ALA A 143 -13.91 -6.28 2.23
N TYR A 144 -12.71 -6.61 2.70
CA TYR A 144 -12.05 -7.88 2.41
C TYR A 144 -12.76 -9.08 3.06
N LEU A 145 -13.16 -8.97 4.34
CA LEU A 145 -13.90 -10.00 5.05
C LEU A 145 -15.27 -10.25 4.43
N LEU A 146 -15.96 -9.19 4.02
CA LEU A 146 -17.22 -9.27 3.28
C LEU A 146 -17.03 -10.00 1.94
N ALA A 147 -16.04 -9.61 1.15
CA ALA A 147 -15.75 -10.24 -0.14
C ALA A 147 -15.39 -11.72 0.02
N ARG A 148 -14.62 -12.05 1.08
CA ARG A 148 -14.29 -13.43 1.42
C ARG A 148 -15.53 -14.23 1.81
N LYS A 149 -16.43 -13.67 2.62
CA LYS A 149 -17.68 -14.30 3.04
C LYS A 149 -18.62 -14.58 1.86
N VAL A 150 -18.77 -13.62 0.94
CA VAL A 150 -19.53 -13.78 -0.31
C VAL A 150 -18.92 -14.91 -1.18
N LYS A 151 -17.59 -14.96 -1.27
CA LYS A 151 -16.88 -16.01 -2.01
C LYS A 151 -17.02 -17.40 -1.38
N SER A 152 -17.08 -17.50 -0.05
CA SER A 152 -17.22 -18.78 0.66
C SER A 152 -18.67 -19.28 0.78
N GLY A 153 -19.67 -18.48 0.41
CA GLY A 153 -21.06 -18.91 0.29
C GLY A 153 -21.72 -19.32 1.61
N SER A 154 -21.39 -18.66 2.73
CA SER A 154 -22.05 -18.86 4.04
C SER A 154 -22.80 -17.62 4.53
#